data_AF-A0A2U1Q1W4-F1
#
_entry.id   AF-A0A2U1Q1W4-F1
#
_cell.length_a   1.000
_cell.length_b   1.000
_cell.length_c   1.000
_cell.angle_alpha   90.00
_cell.angle_beta   90.00
_cell.angle_gamma   90.00
#
_symmetry.space_group_name_H-M   'P 1'
#
loop_
_entity.id
_entity.type
_entity.pdbx_description
1 polymer ?
#
loop_
_entity_poly.entity_id
_entity_poly.type
_entity_poly.pdbx_seq_one_letter_code
_entity_poly.pdbx_strand_id
1 'polypeptide(L)'
;MERGLHQGDPLSPLLFLLVVEALQVAILDACNKGIYKGVSFANNEMNISLLQYADDALFFGEWSRSNADNLILIFHCFELA
;
A
#
# COMPACT_ATOMS: atom_id res chain seq x y z
N MET A 1 14.23 17.55 14.78
CA MET A 1 12.80 17.68 14.45
C MET A 1 12.70 18.09 13.00
N GLU A 2 12.65 17.12 12.10
CA GLU A 2 12.31 17.39 10.70
C GLU A 2 10.82 17.68 10.67
N ARG A 3 10.44 18.87 10.18
CA ARG A 3 9.05 19.22 9.96
C ARG A 3 8.70 18.65 8.59
N GLY A 4 7.63 17.86 8.53
CA GLY A 4 7.09 17.36 7.27
C GLY A 4 6.71 18.49 6.32
N LEU A 5 6.23 18.13 5.12
CA LEU A 5 5.88 19.16 4.14
C LEU A 5 4.84 20.14 4.68
N HIS A 6 5.11 21.43 4.49
CA HIS A 6 4.18 22.47 4.88
C HIS A 6 3.01 22.53 3.87
N GLN A 7 1.79 22.56 4.40
CA GLN A 7 0.58 22.73 3.61
C GLN A 7 0.69 24.02 2.76
N GLY A 8 0.48 23.90 1.44
CA GLY A 8 0.63 25.01 0.49
C GLY A 8 1.96 25.00 -0.27
N ASP A 9 2.88 24.08 0.01
CA ASP A 9 4.04 23.84 -0.85
C ASP A 9 3.56 23.24 -2.20
N PRO A 10 3.86 23.87 -3.35
CA PRO A 10 3.45 23.40 -4.67
C PRO A 10 3.94 21.99 -5.02
N LEU A 11 4.94 21.45 -4.31
CA LEU A 11 5.45 20.09 -4.49
C LEU A 11 4.70 19.04 -3.66
N SER A 12 3.90 19.44 -2.66
CA SER A 12 3.15 18.50 -1.81
C SER A 12 2.29 17.50 -2.57
N PRO A 13 1.53 17.91 -3.62
CA PRO A 13 0.70 16.97 -4.37
C PRO A 13 1.53 15.90 -5.10
N LEU A 14 2.70 16.28 -5.61
CA LEU A 14 3.60 15.36 -6.31
C LEU A 14 4.21 14.35 -5.35
N LEU A 15 4.69 14.81 -4.19
CA LEU A 15 5.25 13.92 -3.16
C LEU A 15 4.19 12.99 -2.59
N PHE A 16 2.95 13.46 -2.44
CA PHE A 16 1.83 12.62 -2.04
C PHE A 16 1.59 11.47 -3.04
N LEU A 17 1.52 11.79 -4.33
CA LEU A 17 1.38 10.79 -5.40
C LEU A 17 2.53 9.78 -5.41
N LEU A 18 3.77 10.24 -5.19
CA LEU A 18 4.93 9.36 -5.13
C LEU A 18 4.84 8.37 -3.97
N VAL A 19 4.41 8.80 -2.78
CA VAL A 19 4.24 7.93 -1.61
C VAL A 19 3.13 6.91 -1.86
N VAL A 20 1.99 7.35 -2.40
CA VAL A 20 0.85 6.49 -2.76
C VAL A 20 1.26 5.42 -3.78
N GLU A 21 1.99 5.80 -4.83
CA GLU A 21 2.45 4.86 -5.85
C GLU A 21 3.50 3.89 -5.28
N ALA A 22 4.43 4.37 -4.45
CA ALA A 22 5.42 3.53 -3.80
C ALA A 22 4.77 2.47 -2.89
N LEU A 23 3.74 2.85 -2.13
CA LEU A 23 2.97 1.92 -1.30
C LEU A 23 2.25 0.88 -2.17
N GLN A 24 1.67 1.31 -3.29
CA GLN A 24 1.02 0.40 -4.24
C GLN A 24 1.99 -0.62 -4.84
N VAL A 25 3.19 -0.18 -5.22
CA VAL A 25 4.26 -1.08 -5.70
C VAL A 25 4.66 -2.07 -4.61
N ALA A 26 4.83 -1.64 -3.37
CA ALA A 26 5.20 -2.52 -2.25
C ALA A 26 4.15 -3.62 -2.00
N ILE A 27 2.87 -3.27 -2.03
CA ILE A 27 1.76 -4.23 -1.86
C ILE A 27 1.68 -5.19 -3.05
N LEU A 28 1.82 -4.68 -4.28
CA LEU A 28 1.82 -5.54 -5.48
C LEU A 28 2.98 -6.52 -5.49
N ASP A 29 4.19 -6.09 -5.10
CA ASP A 29 5.34 -6.98 -4.95
C ASP A 29 5.11 -8.06 -3.88
N ALA A 30 4.51 -7.70 -2.75
CA ALA A 30 4.13 -8.66 -1.72
C ALA A 30 3.08 -9.67 -2.21
N CYS A 31 2.12 -9.23 -3.03
CA CYS A 31 1.18 -10.11 -3.71
C CYS A 31 1.87 -11.07 -4.68
N ASN A 32 2.78 -10.56 -5.53
CA ASN A 32 3.51 -11.36 -6.51
C ASN A 32 4.40 -12.41 -5.84
N LYS A 33 4.94 -12.11 -4.65
CA LYS A 33 5.72 -13.04 -3.82
C LYS A 33 4.85 -14.00 -3.01
N GLY A 34 3.53 -13.86 -3.04
CA GLY A 34 2.59 -14.66 -2.24
C GLY A 34 2.65 -14.39 -0.74
N ILE A 35 3.32 -13.31 -0.32
CA ILE A 35 3.42 -12.88 1.08
C ILE A 35 2.09 -12.30 1.52
N TYR A 36 1.53 -11.40 0.71
CA TYR A 36 0.19 -10.87 0.90
C TYR A 36 -0.74 -11.50 -0.14
N LYS A 37 -1.99 -11.76 0.23
CA LYS A 37 -3.00 -12.30 -0.67
C LYS A 37 -4.15 -11.31 -0.74
N GLY A 38 -4.21 -10.58 -1.85
CA GLY A 38 -5.36 -9.75 -2.19
C GLY A 38 -6.59 -10.58 -2.57
N VAL A 39 -7.65 -9.90 -2.99
CA VAL A 39 -8.85 -10.55 -3.50
C VAL A 39 -8.67 -10.80 -5.00
N SER A 40 -8.78 -12.06 -5.42
CA SER A 40 -8.65 -12.45 -6.83
C SER A 40 -10.01 -12.62 -7.50
N PHE A 41 -10.12 -12.18 -8.76
CA PHE A 41 -11.31 -12.31 -9.61
C PHE A 41 -10.91 -12.77 -11.00
N ALA A 42 -11.92 -13.05 -11.85
CA ALA A 42 -11.71 -13.46 -13.24
C ALA A 42 -10.71 -14.63 -13.36
N ASN A 43 -10.96 -15.75 -12.66
CA ASN A 43 -10.10 -16.94 -12.67
C ASN A 43 -8.63 -16.67 -12.26
N ASN A 44 -8.41 -15.79 -11.27
CA ASN A 44 -7.08 -15.34 -10.82
C ASN A 44 -6.30 -14.46 -11.81
N GLU A 45 -6.94 -13.94 -12.86
CA GLU A 45 -6.30 -13.00 -13.79
C GLU A 45 -6.20 -11.58 -13.23
N MET A 46 -7.03 -11.23 -12.24
CA MET A 46 -7.04 -9.91 -11.61
C MET A 46 -6.96 -10.04 -10.09
N ASN A 47 -6.08 -9.25 -9.47
CA ASN A 47 -5.97 -9.15 -8.02
C ASN A 47 -6.19 -7.70 -7.59
N ILE A 48 -7.14 -7.47 -6.69
CA ILE A 48 -7.33 -6.19 -6.00
C ILE A 48 -6.83 -6.38 -4.56
N SER A 49 -5.81 -5.62 -4.21
CA SER A 49 -5.16 -5.65 -2.89
C SER A 49 -5.20 -4.31 -2.18
N LEU A 50 -5.29 -3.20 -2.92
CA LEU A 50 -5.24 -1.84 -2.41
C LEU A 50 -6.07 -0.89 -3.29
N LEU A 51 -6.82 0.01 -2.64
CA LEU A 51 -7.47 1.18 -3.24
C LEU A 51 -7.12 2.41 -2.41
N GLN A 52 -6.58 3.45 -3.04
CA GLN A 52 -6.16 4.69 -2.38
C GLN A 52 -6.93 5.88 -2.93
N TYR A 53 -7.35 6.79 -2.06
CA TYR A 53 -7.95 8.06 -2.43
C TYR A 53 -7.62 9.14 -1.41
N ALA A 54 -6.89 10.17 -1.85
CA ALA A 54 -6.38 11.20 -0.94
C ALA A 54 -5.76 10.53 0.30
N ASP A 55 -6.16 10.94 1.50
CA ASP A 55 -5.71 10.45 2.80
C ASP A 55 -6.21 9.06 3.20
N ASP A 56 -7.14 8.46 2.44
CA ASP A 56 -7.73 7.16 2.75
C ASP A 56 -7.14 6.02 1.91
N ALA A 57 -6.90 4.87 2.55
CA ALA A 57 -6.47 3.64 1.90
C ALA A 57 -7.29 2.44 2.39
N LEU A 58 -7.84 1.68 1.44
CA LEU A 58 -8.57 0.43 1.68
C LEU A 58 -7.72 -0.75 1.21
N PHE A 59 -7.46 -1.69 2.13
CA PHE A 59 -6.73 -2.92 1.86
C PHE A 59 -7.70 -4.08 1.74
N PHE A 60 -7.54 -4.85 0.68
CA PHE A 60 -8.34 -6.03 0.39
C PHE A 60 -7.45 -7.25 0.50
N GLY A 61 -7.91 -8.29 1.21
CA GLY A 61 -7.13 -9.50 1.34
C GLY A 61 -7.91 -10.69 1.86
N GLU A 62 -7.31 -11.87 1.71
CA GLU A 62 -7.85 -13.11 2.25
C GLU A 62 -8.00 -13.02 3.78
N TRP A 63 -9.14 -13.46 4.31
CA TRP A 63 -9.41 -13.51 5.74
C TRP A 63 -8.51 -14.56 6.42
N SER A 64 -7.35 -14.13 6.88
CA SER A 64 -6.44 -14.95 7.68
C SER A 64 -5.55 -14.07 8.56
N ARG A 65 -5.15 -14.62 9.71
CA ARG A 65 -4.25 -13.93 10.64
C ARG A 65 -2.89 -13.64 10.02
N SER A 66 -2.34 -14.63 9.31
CA SER A 66 -1.07 -14.51 8.58
C SER A 66 -1.08 -13.33 7.58
N ASN A 67 -2.18 -13.18 6.82
CA ASN A 67 -2.29 -12.10 5.84
C ASN A 67 -2.35 -10.71 6.50
N ALA A 68 -3.03 -10.61 7.66
CA ALA A 68 -3.05 -9.38 8.46
C ALA A 68 -1.68 -9.07 9.08
N ASP A 69 -0.98 -10.07 9.62
CA ASP A 69 0.37 -9.92 10.17
C ASP A 69 1.35 -9.47 9.07
N ASN A 70 1.24 -10.05 7.87
CA ASN A 70 2.05 -9.67 6.72
C ASN A 70 1.77 -8.24 6.26
N LEU A 71 0.51 -7.79 6.29
CA LEU A 71 0.17 -6.40 5.98
C LEU A 71 0.83 -5.41 6.96
N ILE A 72 0.83 -5.74 8.25
CA ILE A 72 1.53 -4.93 9.28
C ILE A 72 3.03 -4.90 9.01
N LEU A 73 3.64 -6.03 8.65
CA LEU A 73 5.07 -6.11 8.31
C LEU A 73 5.40 -5.27 7.08
N ILE A 74 4.55 -5.26 6.05
CA ILE A 74 4.74 -4.43 4.86
C ILE A 74 4.74 -2.95 5.25
N PHE A 75 3.81 -2.50 6.09
CA PHE A 75 3.81 -1.12 6.58
C PHE A 75 5.07 -0.78 7.37
N HIS A 76 5.54 -1.70 8.21
CA HIS A 76 6.76 -1.48 8.99
C HIS A 76 8.00 -1.36 8.08
N CYS A 77 8.11 -2.20 7.05
CA CYS A 77 9.17 -2.10 6.05
C CYS A 77 9.07 -0.79 5.25
N PHE A 78 7.86 -0.34 4.92
CA PHE A 78 7.62 0.90 4.18
C PHE A 78 7.97 2.15 4.98
N GLU A 79 7.68 2.16 6.29
CA GLU A 79 8.04 3.25 7.20
C GLU A 79 9.56 3.37 7.42
N LEU A 80 10.28 2.24 7.40
CA LEU A 80 11.72 2.19 7.64
C LEU A 80 12.58 2.44 6.40
N ALA A 81 11.99 2.49 5.20
CA ALA A 81 12.68 2.69 3.93
C ALA A 81 13.00 4.17 3.67
#